data_AF-A0A963VN84-F1
#
_entry.id   AF-A0A963VN84-F1
#
_cell.length_a   1.000
_cell.length_b   1.000
_cell.length_c   1.000
_cell.angle_alpha   90.00
_cell.angle_beta   90.00
_cell.angle_gamma   90.00
#
_symmetry.space_group_name_H-M   'P 1'
#
loop_
_entity.id
_entity.type
_entity.pdbx_description
1 polymer ?
#
loop_
_entity_poly.entity_id
_entity_poly.type
_entity_poly.pdbx_seq_one_letter_code
_entity_poly.pdbx_strand_id
1 'polypeptide(L)'
;MGTPATPLAKELIDQLDAIALAHPPPRIAGLHVPADLQSPSARPRDAAFCAIELEDGAFGLSYLLLGDTVRQWMARDNVHAGTQPLRGRCP
;
A
#
# COMPACT_ATOMS: atom_id res chain seq x y z
N MET A 1 4.03 44.22 -5.57
CA MET A 1 4.35 43.11 -4.64
C MET A 1 3.93 41.83 -5.32
N GLY A 2 4.88 40.98 -5.71
CA GLY A 2 4.57 39.71 -6.38
C GLY A 2 4.10 38.68 -5.36
N THR A 3 3.03 37.95 -5.67
CA THR A 3 2.53 36.83 -4.87
C THR A 3 3.65 35.79 -4.74
N PRO A 4 3.97 35.28 -3.53
CA PRO A 4 4.94 34.21 -3.42
C PRO A 4 4.44 33.00 -4.20
N ALA A 5 5.26 32.47 -5.10
CA ALA A 5 4.92 31.26 -5.83
C ALA A 5 4.74 30.13 -4.82
N THR A 6 3.57 29.50 -4.83
CA THR A 6 3.34 28.30 -4.05
C THR A 6 4.28 27.22 -4.60
N PRO A 7 4.97 26.44 -3.74
CA PRO A 7 5.79 25.35 -4.23
C PRO A 7 4.93 24.39 -5.04
N LEU A 8 5.39 24.00 -6.24
CA LEU A 8 4.68 23.05 -7.12
C LEU A 8 4.24 21.79 -6.36
N ALA A 9 5.07 21.27 -5.45
CA ALA A 9 4.71 20.13 -4.62
C ALA A 9 3.43 20.36 -3.80
N LYS A 10 3.25 21.56 -3.24
CA LYS A 10 2.04 21.91 -2.50
C LYS A 10 0.84 22.05 -3.43
N GLU A 11 1.00 22.68 -4.60
CA GLU A 11 -0.10 22.77 -5.58
C GLU A 11 -0.56 21.38 -6.03
N LEU A 12 0.36 20.45 -6.26
CA LEU A 12 0.04 19.06 -6.62
C LEU A 12 -0.68 18.32 -5.49
N ILE A 13 -0.25 18.49 -4.24
CA ILE A 13 -0.92 17.89 -3.09
C ILE A 13 -2.33 18.45 -2.92
N ASP A 14 -2.49 19.78 -2.98
CA ASP A 14 -3.80 20.43 -2.87
C ASP A 14 -4.75 19.95 -3.99
N GLN A 15 -4.22 19.73 -5.20
CA GLN A 15 -5.00 19.17 -6.32
C GLN A 15 -5.40 17.71 -6.07
N LEU A 16 -4.51 16.87 -5.54
CA LEU A 16 -4.82 15.49 -5.18
C LEU A 16 -5.88 15.41 -4.07
N ASP A 17 -5.81 16.30 -3.08
CA ASP A 17 -6.79 16.41 -1.99
C ASP A 17 -8.18 16.79 -2.54
N ALA A 18 -8.23 17.76 -3.46
CA ALA A 18 -9.49 18.14 -4.11
C ALA A 18 -10.10 16.99 -4.92
N ILE A 19 -9.27 16.23 -5.64
CA ILE A 19 -9.71 15.02 -6.37
C ILE A 19 -10.24 13.97 -5.39
N ALA A 20 -9.52 13.70 -4.31
CA ALA A 20 -9.92 12.71 -3.31
C ALA A 20 -11.21 13.08 -2.57
N LEU A 21 -11.50 14.38 -2.42
CA LEU A 21 -12.77 14.84 -1.85
C LEU A 21 -13.95 14.60 -2.81
N ALA A 22 -13.76 14.85 -4.11
CA ALA A 22 -14.79 14.63 -5.13
C ALA A 22 -14.97 13.14 -5.48
N HIS A 23 -13.89 12.37 -5.37
CA HIS A 23 -13.82 10.95 -5.69
C HIS A 23 -13.12 10.20 -4.55
N PRO A 24 -13.83 9.91 -3.44
CA PRO A 24 -13.25 9.19 -2.32
C PRO A 24 -12.62 7.88 -2.79
N PRO A 25 -11.31 7.66 -2.58
CA PRO A 25 -10.68 6.41 -2.99
C PRO A 25 -11.25 5.25 -2.16
N PRO A 26 -11.39 4.05 -2.74
CA PRO A 26 -11.82 2.89 -1.97
C PRO A 26 -10.79 2.59 -0.87
N ARG A 27 -11.27 2.12 0.29
CA ARG A 27 -10.37 1.83 1.42
C ARG A 27 -9.52 0.60 1.11
N ILE A 28 -8.40 0.47 1.81
CA ILE A 28 -7.56 -0.73 1.75
C ILE A 28 -8.32 -1.88 2.41
N ALA A 29 -8.63 -2.90 1.61
CA ALA A 29 -9.22 -4.15 2.07
C ALA A 29 -8.14 -5.13 2.58
N GLY A 30 -6.93 -5.08 2.02
CA GLY A 30 -5.86 -5.97 2.45
C GLY A 30 -4.47 -5.59 1.94
N LEU A 31 -3.47 -6.01 2.71
CA LEU A 31 -2.07 -6.04 2.27
C LEU A 31 -1.65 -7.49 2.07
N HIS A 32 -1.23 -7.79 0.84
CA HIS A 32 -0.74 -9.10 0.43
C HIS A 32 0.79 -9.08 0.41
N VAL A 33 1.39 -9.94 1.20
CA VAL A 33 2.85 -10.07 1.28
C VAL A 33 3.32 -11.39 0.69
N PRO A 34 4.56 -11.45 0.19
CA PRO A 34 5.18 -12.72 -0.19
C PRO A 34 5.21 -13.71 0.97
N ALA A 35 4.82 -14.96 0.70
CA ALA A 35 4.76 -16.01 1.71
C ALA A 35 6.12 -16.32 2.35
N ASP A 36 7.21 -16.14 1.59
CA ASP A 36 8.56 -16.37 2.08
C ASP A 36 8.98 -15.37 3.16
N LEU A 37 8.32 -14.20 3.30
CA LEU A 37 8.59 -13.28 4.40
C LEU A 37 8.24 -13.85 5.78
N GLN A 38 7.40 -14.88 5.84
CA GLN A 38 7.07 -15.58 7.08
C GLN A 38 7.94 -16.83 7.32
N SER A 39 8.81 -17.19 6.37
CA SER A 39 9.64 -18.36 6.51
C SER A 39 10.75 -18.13 7.54
N PRO A 40 10.98 -19.05 8.49
CA PRO A 40 12.14 -19.00 9.39
C PRO A 40 13.47 -19.04 8.64
N SER A 41 13.47 -19.56 7.40
CA SER A 41 14.64 -19.62 6.51
C SER A 41 14.74 -18.43 5.56
N ALA A 42 13.86 -17.43 5.68
CA ALA A 42 13.90 -16.25 4.84
C ALA A 42 15.20 -15.47 5.05
N ARG A 43 15.89 -15.13 3.95
CA ARG A 43 16.99 -14.18 4.03
C ARG A 43 16.41 -12.82 4.46
N PRO A 44 17.05 -12.09 5.38
CA PRO A 44 16.65 -10.74 5.72
C PRO A 44 16.63 -9.88 4.45
N ARG A 45 15.50 -9.20 4.22
CA ARG A 45 15.36 -8.20 3.17
C ARG A 45 14.54 -7.03 3.72
N ASP A 46 14.99 -5.82 3.41
CA ASP A 46 14.36 -4.60 3.90
C ASP A 46 13.14 -4.20 3.06
N ALA A 47 12.93 -4.87 1.92
CA ALA A 47 11.86 -4.57 0.98
C ALA A 47 11.39 -5.81 0.24
N ALA A 48 10.12 -5.78 -0.20
CA ALA A 48 9.57 -6.78 -1.09
C ALA A 48 8.44 -6.21 -1.96
N PHE A 49 8.16 -6.90 -3.06
CA PHE A 49 6.95 -6.66 -3.83
C PHE A 49 5.74 -7.17 -3.05
N CYS A 50 4.79 -6.28 -2.79
CA CYS A 50 3.52 -6.56 -2.13
C CYS A 50 2.38 -6.10 -3.03
N ALA A 51 1.17 -6.60 -2.77
CA ALA A 51 -0.03 -6.07 -3.40
C ALA A 51 -0.94 -5.40 -2.36
N ILE A 52 -1.53 -4.28 -2.72
CA ILE A 52 -2.59 -3.61 -1.95
C ILE A 52 -3.89 -3.93 -2.66
N GLU A 53 -4.83 -4.53 -1.94
CA GLU A 53 -6.19 -4.77 -2.40
C GLU A 53 -7.11 -3.70 -1.82
N LEU A 54 -7.93 -3.09 -2.67
CA LEU A 54 -8.94 -2.10 -2.29
C LEU A 54 -10.32 -2.75 -2.20
N GLU A 55 -11.24 -2.12 -1.47
CA GLU A 55 -12.61 -2.65 -1.24
C GLU A 55 -13.44 -2.83 -2.52
N ASP A 56 -13.09 -2.13 -3.60
CA ASP A 56 -13.72 -2.29 -4.92
C ASP A 56 -13.15 -3.48 -5.72
N GLY A 57 -12.16 -4.18 -5.18
CA GLY A 57 -11.49 -5.32 -5.80
C GLY A 57 -10.30 -4.95 -6.68
N ALA A 58 -9.97 -3.66 -6.83
CA ALA A 58 -8.75 -3.23 -7.48
C ALA A 58 -7.52 -3.68 -6.68
N PHE A 59 -6.44 -4.05 -7.38
CA PHE A 59 -5.18 -4.42 -6.76
C PHE A 59 -4.01 -3.73 -7.45
N GLY A 60 -3.09 -3.18 -6.66
CA GLY A 60 -1.87 -2.54 -7.13
C GLY A 60 -0.64 -3.24 -6.60
N LEU A 61 0.38 -3.45 -7.45
CA LEU A 61 1.69 -3.95 -7.04
C LEU A 61 2.59 -2.80 -6.63
N SER A 62 3.17 -2.92 -5.44
CA SER A 62 4.03 -1.91 -4.84
C SER A 62 5.30 -2.55 -4.28
N TYR A 63 6.44 -1.92 -4.52
CA TYR A 63 7.69 -2.29 -3.84
C TYR A 63 7.79 -1.52 -2.53
N LEU A 64 7.53 -2.20 -1.42
CA LEU A 64 7.46 -1.57 -0.11
C LEU A 64 8.78 -1.75 0.62
N LEU A 65 9.30 -0.68 1.22
CA LEU A 65 10.36 -0.78 2.24
C LEU A 65 9.68 -1.21 3.54
N LEU A 66 9.79 -2.50 3.84
CA LEU A 66 9.04 -3.16 4.89
C LEU A 66 9.73 -3.02 6.25
N GLY A 67 11.07 -2.88 6.25
CA GLY A 67 11.90 -2.75 7.45
C GLY A 67 11.46 -3.67 8.59
N ASP A 68 11.43 -3.13 9.80
CA ASP A 68 10.83 -3.81 10.94
C ASP A 68 9.31 -3.61 11.04
N THR A 69 8.75 -2.63 10.33
CA THR A 69 7.32 -2.27 10.38
C THR A 69 6.45 -3.46 10.00
N VAL A 70 6.81 -4.18 8.95
CA VAL A 70 6.02 -5.34 8.51
C VAL A 70 6.23 -6.54 9.40
N ARG A 71 7.43 -6.76 9.94
CA ARG A 71 7.63 -7.79 10.97
C ARG A 71 6.75 -7.53 12.20
N GLN A 72 6.64 -6.27 12.60
CA GLN A 72 5.78 -5.85 13.71
C GLN A 72 4.29 -5.97 13.38
N TRP A 73 3.86 -5.70 12.13
CA TRP A 73 2.47 -5.90 11.70
C TRP A 73 2.10 -7.38 11.54
N MET A 74 3.02 -8.22 11.03
CA MET A 74 2.85 -9.69 10.97
C MET A 74 2.62 -10.28 12.35
N ALA A 75 3.36 -9.80 13.36
CA ALA A 75 3.23 -10.26 14.73
C ALA A 75 1.91 -9.85 15.42
N ARG A 76 1.08 -9.02 14.78
CA ARG A 76 -0.17 -8.46 15.34
C ARG A 76 -1.45 -8.98 14.66
N ASP A 77 -1.33 -10.08 13.91
CA ASP A 77 -2.43 -10.94 13.41
C ASP A 77 -3.35 -10.44 12.28
N ASN A 78 -3.01 -9.38 11.54
CA ASN A 78 -3.85 -8.90 10.42
C ASN A 78 -3.16 -8.89 9.04
N VAL A 79 -2.10 -9.66 8.84
CA VAL A 79 -1.48 -9.75 7.51
C VAL A 79 -1.55 -11.16 6.95
N HIS A 80 -2.25 -11.28 5.83
CA HIS A 80 -2.35 -12.52 5.08
C HIS A 80 -1.04 -12.73 4.31
N ALA A 81 -0.17 -13.60 4.80
CA ALA A 81 0.85 -14.18 3.93
C ALA A 81 0.19 -15.22 3.03
N GLY A 82 0.35 -15.03 1.73
CA GLY A 82 -0.48 -15.70 0.74
C GLY A 82 -0.17 -17.20 0.61
N THR A 83 -1.12 -18.02 1.06
CA THR A 83 -1.60 -19.16 0.26
C THR A 83 -3.02 -18.91 -0.29
N GLN A 84 -3.72 -17.86 0.18
CA GLN A 84 -5.02 -17.50 -0.37
C GLN A 84 -4.85 -16.66 -1.65
N PRO A 85 -5.61 -16.96 -2.72
CA PRO A 85 -5.59 -16.16 -3.94
C PRO A 85 -6.12 -14.76 -3.66
N LEU A 86 -5.59 -13.76 -4.38
CA LEU A 86 -6.16 -12.41 -4.41
C LEU A 86 -7.64 -12.52 -4.74
N ARG A 87 -8.51 -11.85 -3.97
CA ARG A 87 -9.96 -11.91 -4.20
C ARG A 87 -10.43 -11.01 -5.36
N GLY A 88 -9.46 -10.46 -6.11
CA GLY A 88 -9.65 -9.50 -7.19
C GLY A 88 -10.88 -9.83 -8.02
N ARG A 89 -11.83 -8.90 -8.03
CA ARG A 89 -12.99 -8.95 -8.91
C ARG A 89 -12.57 -8.26 -10.20
N CYS A 90 -11.94 -9.00 -11.10
CA CYS A 90 -11.92 -8.54 -12.49
C CYS A 90 -13.40 -8.45 -12.95
N PRO A 91 -13.86 -7.31 -13.48
CA PRO A 91 -15.15 -7.26 -14.16
C PRO A 91 -15.21 -8.22 -15.34
#